data_AF-J0WUI9-F1
#
_entry.id   AF-J0WUI9-F1
#
_cell.length_a   1.000
_cell.length_b   1.000
_cell.length_c   1.000
_cell.angle_alpha   90.00
_cell.angle_beta   90.00
_cell.angle_gamma   90.00
#
_symmetry.space_group_name_H-M   'P 1'
#
loop_
_entity.id
_entity.type
_entity.pdbx_description
1 polymer ?
#
loop_
_entity_poly.entity_id
_entity_poly.type
_entity_poly.pdbx_seq_one_letter_code
_entity_poly.pdbx_strand_id
1 'polypeptide(L)'
;MPNLRILAAVVVRLASVPFVLLPADPNPAVALQLSRLTIADPEPDEAIFAHLSGSLTELSLREMPRHYVRRMEPCKHSAKSLTCAAALPFIRTLSATALRRLELVVREDDAELELMAVLASSCPGLEYLELHRYARNDMELLDQRMPQVEVPMLALATALAPLRHLRMLRLNIDTGVHVNIWRAMASDVHNYWHPFLEQQAIIIARVLPWLHTISFLTAQITLLAGWSTWELDDRGTTLNFTVTALYLCNFVIAAHLKTTPN
;
A
#
# COMPACT_ATOMS: atom_id res chain seq x y z
N MET A 1 7.73 22.22 -17.02
CA MET A 1 8.55 22.19 -15.78
C MET A 1 9.70 21.19 -15.97
N PRO A 2 10.83 21.59 -16.59
CA PRO A 2 11.83 20.62 -17.06
C PRO A 2 12.65 19.92 -15.96
N ASN A 3 12.60 20.41 -14.71
CA ASN A 3 13.42 19.90 -13.61
C ASN A 3 12.62 19.26 -12.47
N LEU A 4 11.30 19.08 -12.62
CA LEU A 4 10.49 18.47 -11.58
C LEU A 4 10.80 16.96 -11.49
N ARG A 5 11.44 16.54 -10.40
CA ARG A 5 11.81 15.14 -10.14
C ARG A 5 10.95 14.46 -9.08
N ILE A 6 10.36 15.23 -8.18
CA ILE A 6 9.55 14.69 -7.09
C ILE A 6 8.19 15.38 -7.17
N LEU A 7 7.14 14.59 -7.24
CA LEU A 7 5.76 15.06 -7.19
C LEU A 7 5.01 14.26 -6.12
N ALA A 8 4.46 14.95 -5.13
CA ALA A 8 3.52 14.38 -4.19
C ALA A 8 2.18 15.11 -4.36
N ALA A 9 1.20 14.42 -4.92
CA ALA A 9 -0.16 14.90 -5.07
C ALA A 9 -1.05 14.16 -4.06
N VAL A 10 -1.39 14.86 -2.97
CA VAL A 10 -2.30 14.34 -1.96
C VAL A 10 -3.63 15.04 -2.14
N VAL A 11 -4.61 14.32 -2.66
CA VAL A 11 -5.95 14.83 -2.88
C VAL A 11 -6.90 14.13 -1.93
N VAL A 12 -7.66 14.91 -1.16
CA VAL A 12 -8.76 14.39 -0.37
C VAL A 12 -10.00 14.47 -1.26
N ARG A 13 -10.36 13.35 -1.90
CA ARG A 13 -11.58 13.29 -2.72
C ARG A 13 -12.80 13.24 -1.80
N LEU A 14 -13.49 14.38 -1.67
CA LEU A 14 -14.85 14.40 -1.12
C LEU A 14 -15.78 13.72 -2.12
N ALA A 15 -16.79 12.98 -1.62
CA ALA A 15 -17.71 12.22 -2.45
C ALA A 15 -18.55 13.17 -3.33
N SER A 16 -18.08 13.49 -4.55
CA SER A 16 -18.80 14.18 -5.65
C SER A 16 -17.89 14.89 -6.66
N VAL A 17 -16.59 15.08 -6.40
CA VAL A 17 -15.73 15.92 -7.25
C VAL A 17 -14.70 15.07 -8.01
N PRO A 18 -14.77 14.97 -9.35
CA PRO A 18 -13.71 14.39 -10.15
C PRO A 18 -12.47 15.28 -10.10
N PHE A 19 -11.32 14.71 -9.74
CA PHE A 19 -10.03 15.36 -9.80
C PHE A 19 -9.22 14.80 -10.96
N VAL A 20 -8.67 15.70 -11.78
CA VAL A 20 -7.80 15.41 -12.91
C VAL A 20 -6.45 16.04 -12.62
N LEU A 21 -5.43 15.21 -12.36
CA LEU A 21 -4.07 15.70 -12.05
C LEU A 21 -3.37 16.26 -13.29
N LEU A 22 -3.57 15.62 -14.44
CA LEU A 22 -3.10 16.05 -15.75
C LEU A 22 -4.22 15.82 -16.76
N PRO A 23 -4.52 16.81 -17.64
CA PRO A 23 -5.48 16.60 -18.72
C PRO A 23 -4.99 15.48 -19.64
N ALA A 24 -5.92 14.71 -20.20
CA ALA A 24 -5.61 13.73 -21.24
C ALA A 24 -5.10 14.46 -22.49
N ASP A 25 -3.79 14.60 -22.63
CA ASP A 25 -3.18 15.17 -23.82
C ASP A 25 -3.01 14.06 -24.87
N PRO A 26 -3.61 14.17 -26.07
CA PRO A 26 -3.43 13.20 -27.15
C PRO A 26 -2.00 13.15 -27.69
N ASN A 27 -1.11 14.05 -27.26
CA ASN A 27 0.29 14.07 -27.65
C ASN A 27 1.21 14.01 -26.41
N PRO A 28 1.63 12.81 -25.94
CA PRO A 28 2.48 12.65 -24.75
C PRO A 28 3.94 13.05 -25.02
N ALA A 29 4.16 14.18 -25.71
CA ALA A 29 5.47 14.62 -26.18
C ALA A 29 6.45 14.96 -25.03
N VAL A 30 5.95 15.09 -23.79
CA VAL A 30 6.79 15.38 -22.63
C VAL A 30 6.55 14.32 -21.55
N ALA A 31 7.34 13.25 -21.59
CA ALA A 31 7.46 12.31 -20.48
C ALA A 31 7.94 13.08 -19.24
N LEU A 32 7.27 12.86 -18.11
CA LEU A 32 7.69 13.48 -16.85
C LEU A 32 8.94 12.76 -16.35
N GLN A 33 10.03 13.51 -16.17
CA GLN A 33 11.30 13.00 -15.62
C GLN A 33 11.24 12.87 -14.08
N LEU A 34 10.12 12.34 -13.57
CA LEU A 34 9.91 12.11 -12.15
C LEU A 34 10.73 10.91 -11.69
N SER A 35 11.38 11.02 -10.54
CA SER A 35 11.98 9.93 -9.78
C SER A 35 11.07 9.42 -8.67
N ARG A 36 10.20 10.28 -8.11
CA ARG A 36 9.23 9.90 -7.07
C ARG A 36 7.85 10.48 -7.36
N LEU A 37 6.83 9.64 -7.25
CA LEU A 37 5.42 10.01 -7.40
C LEU A 37 4.59 9.45 -6.23
N THR A 38 3.78 10.30 -5.62
CA THR A 38 2.74 9.87 -4.67
C THR A 38 1.40 10.40 -5.13
N ILE A 39 0.42 9.51 -5.31
CA ILE A 39 -0.97 9.85 -5.64
C ILE A 39 -1.88 9.24 -4.58
N ALA A 40 -2.75 10.07 -4.02
CA ALA A 40 -3.85 9.63 -3.17
C ALA A 40 -5.15 9.52 -3.98
N ASP A 41 -5.88 8.41 -3.79
CA ASP A 41 -7.12 8.06 -4.46
C ASP A 41 -7.02 8.12 -6.00
N PRO A 42 -6.11 7.34 -6.62
CA PRO A 42 -5.97 7.30 -8.07
C PRO A 42 -7.21 6.68 -8.71
N GLU A 43 -7.72 7.31 -9.77
CA GLU A 43 -8.72 6.70 -10.64
C GLU A 43 -8.05 5.95 -11.81
N PRO A 44 -8.68 4.87 -12.33
CA PRO A 44 -8.04 4.02 -13.31
C PRO A 44 -7.74 4.66 -14.68
N ASP A 45 -8.36 5.77 -14.99
CA ASP A 45 -8.29 6.47 -16.27
C ASP A 45 -7.46 7.75 -16.20
N GLU A 46 -6.73 7.98 -15.09
CA GLU A 46 -5.90 9.17 -14.94
C GLU A 46 -4.74 9.18 -15.93
N ALA A 47 -4.67 10.23 -16.75
CA ALA A 47 -3.68 10.40 -17.80
C ALA A 47 -2.23 10.42 -17.29
N ILE A 48 -1.99 10.75 -16.01
CA ILE A 48 -0.63 10.80 -15.44
C ILE A 48 0.15 9.50 -15.60
N PHE A 49 -0.53 8.35 -15.59
CA PHE A 49 0.11 7.05 -15.75
C PHE A 49 0.70 6.83 -17.14
N ALA A 50 0.20 7.52 -18.17
CA ALA A 50 0.75 7.48 -19.53
C ALA A 50 2.02 8.33 -19.68
N HIS A 51 2.30 9.23 -18.73
CA HIS A 51 3.47 10.12 -18.76
C HIS A 51 4.62 9.65 -17.86
N LEU A 52 4.49 8.49 -17.21
CA LEU A 52 5.57 7.91 -16.40
C LEU A 52 6.72 7.49 -17.31
N SER A 53 7.94 7.76 -16.86
CA SER A 53 9.15 7.51 -17.64
C SER A 53 10.11 6.57 -16.92
N GLY A 54 11.16 6.15 -17.63
CA GLY A 54 12.23 5.31 -17.09
C GLY A 54 12.94 5.87 -15.86
N SER A 55 12.81 7.18 -15.56
CA SER A 55 13.44 7.79 -14.39
C SER A 55 12.71 7.49 -13.07
N LEU A 56 11.47 6.99 -13.12
CA LEU A 56 10.67 6.77 -11.91
C LEU A 56 11.23 5.59 -11.10
N THR A 57 11.68 5.85 -9.88
CA THR A 57 12.23 4.85 -8.97
C THR A 57 11.32 4.59 -7.77
N GLU A 58 10.40 5.51 -7.45
CA GLU A 58 9.49 5.39 -6.30
C GLU A 58 8.07 5.80 -6.64
N LEU A 59 7.10 4.95 -6.29
CA LEU A 59 5.68 5.18 -6.51
C LEU A 59 4.88 4.83 -5.26
N SER A 60 3.98 5.71 -4.84
CA SER A 60 2.98 5.45 -3.80
C SER A 60 1.59 5.70 -4.35
N LEU A 61 0.80 4.64 -4.50
CA LEU A 61 -0.62 4.67 -4.81
C LEU A 61 -1.40 4.34 -3.55
N ARG A 62 -1.94 5.37 -2.91
CA ARG A 62 -2.55 5.28 -1.56
C ARG A 62 -3.91 5.94 -1.52
N GLU A 63 -4.57 5.89 -0.38
CA GLU A 63 -5.83 6.54 -0.09
C GLU A 63 -5.65 7.69 0.93
N MET A 64 -6.48 8.74 0.83
CA MET A 64 -6.49 9.84 1.82
C MET A 64 -7.91 10.29 2.22
N PRO A 65 -8.30 10.21 3.50
CA PRO A 65 -7.54 9.66 4.62
C PRO A 65 -7.37 8.15 4.47
N ARG A 66 -6.42 7.58 5.22
CA ARG A 66 -6.15 6.14 5.22
C ARG A 66 -7.43 5.35 5.45
N HIS A 67 -7.57 4.20 4.81
CA HIS A 67 -8.82 3.44 4.80
C HIS A 67 -9.25 3.05 6.22
N TYR A 68 -8.32 2.73 7.11
CA TYR A 68 -8.63 2.50 8.53
C TYR A 68 -9.21 3.73 9.25
N VAL A 69 -8.87 4.95 8.84
CA VAL A 69 -9.53 6.18 9.32
C VAL A 69 -10.93 6.31 8.71
N ARG A 70 -11.07 6.03 7.40
CA ARG A 70 -12.38 6.02 6.72
C ARG A 70 -13.34 5.03 7.36
N ARG A 71 -12.87 3.85 7.77
CA ARG A 71 -13.65 2.85 8.51
C ARG A 71 -14.24 3.40 9.81
N MET A 72 -13.54 4.31 10.48
CA MET A 72 -14.04 4.93 11.71
C MET A 72 -15.06 6.05 11.46
N GLU A 73 -15.10 6.59 10.24
CA GLU A 73 -15.96 7.71 9.86
C GLU A 73 -16.62 7.49 8.48
N PRO A 74 -17.38 6.39 8.28
CA PRO A 74 -17.87 5.97 6.96
C PRO A 74 -18.83 6.98 6.32
N CYS A 75 -19.51 7.79 7.12
CA CYS A 75 -20.42 8.83 6.63
C CYS A 75 -19.71 10.08 6.09
N LYS A 76 -18.38 10.23 6.28
CA LYS A 76 -17.63 11.45 5.91
C LYS A 76 -16.75 11.31 4.67
N HIS A 77 -16.33 10.09 4.32
CA HIS A 77 -15.34 9.85 3.29
C HIS A 77 -15.82 8.85 2.24
N SER A 78 -15.43 9.07 0.98
CA SER A 78 -15.67 8.09 -0.09
C SER A 78 -14.85 6.82 0.17
N ALA A 79 -15.51 5.66 0.18
CA ALA A 79 -14.89 4.36 0.46
C ALA A 79 -14.31 3.68 -0.80
N LYS A 80 -14.19 4.38 -1.93
CA LYS A 80 -13.68 3.78 -3.17
C LYS A 80 -12.17 3.58 -3.07
N SER A 81 -11.76 2.38 -2.69
CA SER A 81 -10.39 1.89 -2.86
C SER A 81 -10.27 1.22 -4.22
N LEU A 82 -9.10 1.36 -4.84
CA LEU A 82 -8.75 0.65 -6.08
C LEU A 82 -8.88 -0.86 -5.85
N THR A 83 -9.58 -1.60 -6.71
CA THR A 83 -9.61 -3.06 -6.62
C THR A 83 -8.37 -3.68 -7.27
N CYS A 84 -8.04 -4.93 -6.98
CA CYS A 84 -6.91 -5.59 -7.61
C CYS A 84 -7.04 -5.64 -9.15
N ALA A 85 -8.23 -5.95 -9.69
CA ALA A 85 -8.48 -5.93 -11.13
C ALA A 85 -8.32 -4.53 -11.72
N ALA A 86 -8.82 -3.50 -11.02
CA ALA A 86 -8.67 -2.11 -11.45
C ALA A 86 -7.20 -1.66 -11.43
N ALA A 87 -6.36 -2.23 -10.57
CA ALA A 87 -4.93 -1.88 -10.49
C ALA A 87 -4.08 -2.45 -11.64
N LEU A 88 -4.52 -3.54 -12.29
CA LEU A 88 -3.74 -4.24 -13.32
C LEU A 88 -3.25 -3.35 -14.46
N PRO A 89 -4.07 -2.47 -15.08
CA PRO A 89 -3.59 -1.57 -16.12
C PRO A 89 -2.43 -0.69 -15.67
N PHE A 90 -2.45 -0.14 -14.44
CA PHE A 90 -1.34 0.68 -13.93
C PHE A 90 -0.09 -0.13 -13.75
N ILE A 91 -0.19 -1.30 -13.11
CA ILE A 91 0.99 -2.11 -12.84
C ILE A 91 1.69 -2.53 -14.14
N ARG A 92 0.92 -2.80 -15.21
CA ARG A 92 1.48 -3.11 -16.53
C ARG A 92 2.27 -1.95 -17.12
N THR A 93 1.83 -0.70 -16.95
CA THR A 93 2.56 0.47 -17.49
C THR A 93 3.87 0.74 -16.73
N LEU A 94 4.02 0.24 -15.50
CA LEU A 94 5.27 0.36 -14.73
C LEU A 94 6.44 -0.43 -15.34
N SER A 95 6.18 -1.35 -16.28
CA SER A 95 7.23 -2.08 -17.02
C SER A 95 8.22 -1.18 -17.77
N ALA A 96 7.82 0.05 -18.09
CA ALA A 96 8.69 1.04 -18.71
C ALA A 96 9.52 1.87 -17.72
N THR A 97 9.45 1.57 -16.41
CA THR A 97 10.08 2.36 -15.33
C THR A 97 11.24 1.63 -14.67
N ALA A 98 12.08 2.36 -13.91
CA ALA A 98 13.15 1.79 -13.09
C ALA A 98 12.71 1.63 -11.62
N LEU A 99 11.46 1.23 -11.39
CA LEU A 99 10.84 1.25 -10.08
C LEU A 99 11.56 0.33 -9.08
N ARG A 100 11.93 0.89 -7.94
CA ARG A 100 12.58 0.19 -6.82
C ARG A 100 11.74 0.18 -5.55
N ARG A 101 10.85 1.16 -5.37
CA ARG A 101 9.98 1.25 -4.21
C ARG A 101 8.53 1.45 -4.64
N LEU A 102 7.65 0.59 -4.16
CA LEU A 102 6.23 0.66 -4.43
C LEU A 102 5.45 0.59 -3.11
N GLU A 103 4.60 1.57 -2.89
CA GLU A 103 3.48 1.47 -1.96
C GLU A 103 2.19 1.34 -2.78
N LEU A 104 1.40 0.31 -2.52
CA LEU A 104 0.17 0.01 -3.23
C LEU A 104 -0.95 -0.29 -2.24
N VAL A 105 -2.08 0.38 -2.42
CA VAL A 105 -3.27 0.13 -1.64
C VAL A 105 -4.39 -0.37 -2.53
N VAL A 106 -4.88 -1.57 -2.22
CA VAL A 106 -5.89 -2.28 -3.00
C VAL A 106 -6.93 -2.95 -2.11
N ARG A 107 -8.13 -3.11 -2.66
CA ARG A 107 -9.15 -4.02 -2.17
C ARG A 107 -9.06 -5.33 -2.95
N GLU A 108 -9.11 -6.45 -2.25
CA GLU A 108 -9.07 -7.77 -2.89
C GLU A 108 -10.25 -7.94 -3.86
N ASP A 109 -9.97 -8.61 -4.97
CA ASP A 109 -10.97 -9.24 -5.82
C ASP A 109 -10.37 -10.50 -6.45
N ASP A 110 -11.05 -11.10 -7.43
CA ASP A 110 -10.63 -12.38 -8.02
C ASP A 110 -9.31 -12.26 -8.80
N ALA A 111 -8.84 -11.03 -9.06
CA ALA A 111 -7.59 -10.74 -9.76
C ALA A 111 -6.40 -10.52 -8.82
N GLU A 112 -6.52 -10.79 -7.51
CA GLU A 112 -5.44 -10.55 -6.55
C GLU A 112 -4.12 -11.27 -6.91
N LEU A 113 -4.18 -12.56 -7.21
CA LEU A 113 -2.98 -13.33 -7.57
C LEU A 113 -2.43 -12.91 -8.93
N GLU A 114 -3.32 -12.55 -9.88
CA GLU A 114 -2.90 -12.00 -11.17
C GLU A 114 -2.16 -10.68 -10.97
N LEU A 115 -2.65 -9.80 -10.10
CA LEU A 115 -2.01 -8.53 -9.79
C LEU A 115 -0.59 -8.73 -9.24
N MET A 116 -0.41 -9.67 -8.31
CA MET A 116 0.93 -9.95 -7.75
C MET A 116 1.88 -10.49 -8.83
N ALA A 117 1.41 -11.38 -9.70
CA ALA A 117 2.22 -11.92 -10.79
C ALA A 117 2.57 -10.85 -11.85
N VAL A 118 1.61 -9.98 -12.19
CA VAL A 118 1.82 -8.86 -13.11
C VAL A 118 2.76 -7.83 -12.49
N LEU A 119 2.67 -7.56 -11.18
CA LEU A 119 3.61 -6.72 -10.45
C LEU A 119 5.03 -7.29 -10.50
N ALA A 120 5.18 -8.59 -10.21
CA ALA A 120 6.47 -9.25 -10.21
C ALA A 120 7.16 -9.24 -11.60
N SER A 121 6.38 -9.41 -12.67
CA SER A 121 6.89 -9.38 -14.05
C SER A 121 7.10 -7.97 -14.59
N SER A 122 6.29 -6.99 -14.18
CA SER A 122 6.43 -5.60 -14.64
C SER A 122 7.52 -4.85 -13.90
N CYS A 123 7.80 -5.18 -12.64
CA CYS A 123 8.77 -4.46 -11.80
C CYS A 123 9.85 -5.41 -11.23
N PRO A 124 10.63 -6.14 -12.07
CA PRO A 124 11.57 -7.15 -11.57
C PRO A 124 12.68 -6.59 -10.67
N GLY A 125 13.00 -5.29 -10.80
CA GLY A 125 13.98 -4.57 -9.99
C GLY A 125 13.45 -4.02 -8.66
N LEU A 126 12.22 -4.36 -8.26
CA LEU A 126 11.61 -3.84 -7.04
C LEU A 126 12.39 -4.31 -5.79
N GLU A 127 12.82 -3.36 -4.96
CA GLU A 127 13.60 -3.60 -3.73
C GLU A 127 12.73 -3.46 -2.47
N TYR A 128 11.66 -2.66 -2.54
CA TYR A 128 10.73 -2.38 -1.44
C TYR A 128 9.29 -2.45 -1.92
N LEU A 129 8.47 -3.24 -1.24
CA LEU A 129 7.02 -3.32 -1.46
C LEU A 129 6.28 -3.08 -0.13
N GLU A 130 5.42 -2.07 -0.11
CA GLU A 130 4.42 -1.86 0.94
C GLU A 130 3.03 -2.07 0.34
N LEU A 131 2.35 -3.13 0.76
CA LEU A 131 1.04 -3.51 0.26
C LEU A 131 0.00 -3.34 1.38
N HIS A 132 -0.98 -2.46 1.15
CA HIS A 132 -2.19 -2.43 1.96
C HIS A 132 -3.29 -3.16 1.21
N ARG A 133 -3.70 -4.31 1.74
CA ARG A 133 -4.67 -5.22 1.15
C ARG A 133 -5.89 -5.30 2.07
N TYR A 134 -7.00 -4.72 1.60
CA TYR A 134 -8.27 -4.76 2.31
C TYR A 134 -9.19 -5.85 1.77
N ALA A 135 -9.98 -6.50 2.64
CA ALA A 135 -10.91 -7.53 2.22
C ALA A 135 -12.05 -6.95 1.38
N ARG A 136 -12.64 -7.77 0.49
CA ARG A 136 -13.73 -7.37 -0.42
C ARG A 136 -14.95 -6.93 0.39
N ASN A 137 -15.18 -7.65 1.49
CA ASN A 137 -16.28 -7.46 2.42
C ASN A 137 -15.82 -6.76 3.70
N ASP A 138 -14.76 -5.96 3.63
CA ASP A 138 -14.16 -5.27 4.77
C ASP A 138 -15.16 -4.50 5.66
N MET A 139 -16.17 -3.88 5.06
CA MET A 139 -17.23 -3.19 5.78
C MET A 139 -18.21 -4.14 6.49
N GLU A 140 -18.40 -5.36 5.98
CA GLU A 140 -19.21 -6.41 6.63
C GLU A 140 -18.45 -7.07 7.79
N LEU A 141 -17.12 -7.11 7.72
CA LEU A 141 -16.26 -7.55 8.84
C LEU A 141 -16.35 -6.61 10.05
N LEU A 142 -16.91 -5.41 9.87
CA LEU A 142 -17.28 -4.52 10.97
C LEU A 142 -18.56 -4.97 11.69
N ASP A 143 -19.26 -6.01 11.22
CA ASP A 143 -20.31 -6.67 11.99
C ASP A 143 -19.72 -7.88 12.73
N GLN A 144 -19.98 -7.94 14.04
CA GLN A 144 -19.12 -8.54 15.09
C GLN A 144 -19.02 -10.08 15.11
N ARG A 145 -19.23 -10.76 13.99
CA ARG A 145 -19.48 -12.22 13.96
C ARG A 145 -18.72 -12.99 12.91
N MET A 146 -17.92 -12.32 12.08
CA MET A 146 -17.16 -13.02 11.05
C MET A 146 -15.86 -13.61 11.64
N PRO A 147 -15.52 -14.87 11.32
CA PRO A 147 -14.22 -15.42 11.64
C PRO A 147 -13.13 -14.61 10.95
N GLN A 148 -11.91 -14.71 11.49
CA GLN A 148 -10.70 -14.14 10.90
C GLN A 148 -10.67 -14.39 9.39
N VAL A 149 -10.41 -13.33 8.60
CA VAL A 149 -10.27 -13.47 7.15
C VAL A 149 -9.06 -14.34 6.87
N GLU A 150 -9.29 -15.44 6.16
CA GLU A 150 -8.20 -16.25 5.63
C GLU A 150 -7.51 -15.45 4.54
N VAL A 151 -6.26 -15.07 4.78
CA VAL A 151 -5.44 -14.41 3.76
C VAL A 151 -4.53 -15.46 3.14
N PRO A 152 -4.53 -15.64 1.81
CA PRO A 152 -3.77 -16.70 1.14
C PRO A 152 -2.27 -16.35 1.05
N MET A 153 -1.60 -16.18 2.21
CA MET A 153 -0.21 -15.72 2.31
C MET A 153 0.76 -16.55 1.50
N LEU A 154 0.60 -17.88 1.48
CA LEU A 154 1.46 -18.76 0.69
C LEU A 154 1.33 -18.47 -0.81
N ALA A 155 0.11 -18.27 -1.31
CA ALA A 155 -0.13 -17.97 -2.72
C ALA A 155 0.40 -16.58 -3.10
N LEU A 156 0.18 -15.58 -2.24
CA LEU A 156 0.71 -14.23 -2.41
C LEU A 156 2.25 -14.22 -2.43
N ALA A 157 2.88 -14.89 -1.48
CA ALA A 157 4.34 -15.02 -1.43
C ALA A 157 4.88 -15.76 -2.66
N THR A 158 4.17 -16.78 -3.15
CA THR A 158 4.55 -17.53 -4.36
C THR A 158 4.48 -16.64 -5.60
N ALA A 159 3.42 -15.84 -5.74
CA ALA A 159 3.32 -14.84 -6.81
C ALA A 159 4.40 -13.74 -6.67
N LEU A 160 4.81 -13.46 -5.42
CA LEU A 160 5.97 -12.70 -4.95
C LEU A 160 7.33 -13.15 -5.47
N ALA A 161 7.51 -14.47 -5.61
CA ALA A 161 8.81 -15.12 -5.74
C ALA A 161 9.69 -14.68 -6.93
N PRO A 162 9.15 -14.19 -8.07
CA PRO A 162 9.99 -13.67 -9.14
C PRO A 162 10.76 -12.39 -8.77
N LEU A 163 10.34 -11.64 -7.73
CA LEU A 163 10.99 -10.40 -7.30
C LEU A 163 12.29 -10.67 -6.51
N ARG A 164 13.33 -11.12 -7.21
CA ARG A 164 14.63 -11.49 -6.59
C ARG A 164 15.41 -10.32 -5.98
N HIS A 165 15.06 -9.09 -6.34
CA HIS A 165 15.65 -7.89 -5.77
C HIS A 165 14.91 -7.39 -4.53
N LEU A 166 13.73 -7.92 -4.22
CA LEU A 166 12.91 -7.48 -3.10
C LEU A 166 13.65 -7.77 -1.79
N ARG A 167 13.93 -6.73 -1.00
CA ARG A 167 14.58 -6.84 0.31
C ARG A 167 13.64 -6.52 1.45
N MET A 168 12.64 -5.68 1.21
CA MET A 168 11.72 -5.22 2.23
C MET A 168 10.29 -5.45 1.77
N LEU A 169 9.55 -6.25 2.54
CA LEU A 169 8.13 -6.48 2.34
C LEU A 169 7.35 -5.98 3.56
N ARG A 170 6.43 -5.04 3.35
CA ARG A 170 5.51 -4.53 4.37
C ARG A 170 4.08 -4.83 3.96
N LEU A 171 3.33 -5.46 4.84
CA LEU A 171 1.97 -5.89 4.60
C LEU A 171 1.03 -5.28 5.64
N ASN A 172 0.06 -4.51 5.18
CA ASN A 172 -1.14 -4.24 5.95
C ASN A 172 -2.25 -5.14 5.41
N ILE A 173 -2.50 -6.23 6.11
CA ILE A 173 -3.49 -7.23 5.74
C ILE A 173 -4.71 -7.10 6.64
N ASP A 174 -5.87 -7.02 6.01
CA ASP A 174 -7.14 -7.00 6.71
C ASP A 174 -7.49 -8.39 7.23
N THR A 175 -7.23 -8.62 8.51
CA THR A 175 -7.56 -9.87 9.20
C THR A 175 -9.01 -9.94 9.69
N GLY A 176 -9.83 -8.93 9.35
CA GLY A 176 -11.26 -8.86 9.73
C GLY A 176 -11.51 -8.49 11.19
N VAL A 177 -10.58 -7.78 11.81
CA VAL A 177 -10.60 -7.55 13.26
C VAL A 177 -11.26 -6.22 13.60
N HIS A 178 -12.15 -6.30 14.58
CA HIS A 178 -12.92 -5.16 15.10
C HIS A 178 -12.03 -4.10 15.77
N VAL A 179 -11.88 -2.94 15.12
CA VAL A 179 -11.13 -1.78 15.66
C VAL A 179 -11.74 -1.26 16.98
N ASN A 180 -13.03 -1.52 17.23
CA ASN A 180 -13.75 -0.99 18.39
C ASN A 180 -13.44 -1.68 19.73
N ILE A 181 -13.13 -2.99 19.73
CA ILE A 181 -12.79 -3.73 20.96
C ILE A 181 -11.45 -3.23 21.52
N TRP A 182 -10.56 -2.78 20.64
CA TRP A 182 -9.16 -2.54 20.97
C TRP A 182 -8.80 -1.06 21.14
N ARG A 183 -9.78 -0.16 21.02
CA ARG A 183 -9.59 1.28 21.27
C ARG A 183 -9.17 1.58 22.72
N ALA A 184 -9.36 0.63 23.64
CA ALA A 184 -8.99 0.76 25.05
C ALA A 184 -7.66 0.09 25.46
N MET A 185 -7.08 -0.81 24.64
CA MET A 185 -5.96 -1.69 25.07
C MET A 185 -4.96 -2.00 23.94
N ALA A 186 -4.15 -1.00 23.53
CA ALA A 186 -3.19 -1.15 22.43
C ALA A 186 -2.08 -2.19 22.68
N SER A 187 -1.69 -2.42 23.93
CA SER A 187 -0.69 -3.44 24.31
C SER A 187 -1.16 -4.87 24.07
N ASP A 188 -2.47 -5.12 24.19
CA ASP A 188 -3.03 -6.47 24.08
C ASP A 188 -3.14 -6.93 22.63
N VAL A 189 -3.30 -5.99 21.69
CA VAL A 189 -3.39 -6.26 20.25
C VAL A 189 -2.09 -6.86 19.73
N HIS A 190 -0.94 -6.26 20.06
CA HIS A 190 0.34 -6.77 19.60
C HIS A 190 0.58 -8.20 20.10
N ASN A 191 0.40 -8.44 21.41
CA ASN A 191 0.61 -9.76 22.00
C ASN A 191 -0.37 -10.81 21.46
N TYR A 192 -1.63 -10.42 21.21
CA TYR A 192 -2.63 -11.31 20.65
C TYR A 192 -2.30 -11.72 19.20
N TRP A 193 -1.87 -10.76 18.37
CA TRP A 193 -1.60 -11.01 16.94
C TRP A 193 -0.21 -11.53 16.66
N HIS A 194 0.75 -11.32 17.56
CA HIS A 194 2.14 -11.70 17.34
C HIS A 194 2.29 -13.16 16.90
N PRO A 195 1.71 -14.18 17.58
CA PRO A 195 1.85 -15.57 17.15
C PRO A 195 1.32 -15.82 15.73
N PHE A 196 0.20 -15.19 15.38
CA PHE A 196 -0.39 -15.32 14.04
C PHE A 196 0.51 -14.67 12.98
N LEU A 197 0.98 -13.44 13.22
CA LEU A 197 1.81 -12.69 12.27
C LEU A 197 3.20 -13.32 12.12
N GLU A 198 3.75 -13.87 13.20
CA GLU A 198 4.99 -14.64 13.17
C GLU A 198 4.84 -15.89 12.29
N GLN A 199 3.72 -16.62 12.38
CA GLN A 199 3.44 -17.73 11.46
C GLN A 199 3.36 -17.28 10.00
N GLN A 200 2.74 -16.13 9.72
CA GLN A 200 2.71 -15.57 8.36
C GLN A 200 4.11 -15.15 7.89
N ALA A 201 4.91 -14.55 8.76
CA ALA A 201 6.30 -14.19 8.47
C ALA A 201 7.14 -15.43 8.13
N ILE A 202 6.97 -16.54 8.86
CA ILE A 202 7.64 -17.81 8.58
C ILE A 202 7.23 -18.37 7.22
N ILE A 203 5.94 -18.32 6.86
CA ILE A 203 5.46 -18.76 5.54
C ILE A 203 6.12 -17.94 4.43
N ILE A 204 6.13 -16.61 4.57
CA ILE A 204 6.75 -15.71 3.60
C ILE A 204 8.25 -15.97 3.50
N ALA A 205 8.96 -16.05 4.62
CA ALA A 205 10.42 -16.27 4.66
C ALA A 205 10.84 -17.57 3.97
N ARG A 206 10.02 -18.63 4.08
CA ARG A 206 10.28 -19.90 3.37
C ARG A 206 10.22 -19.76 1.85
N VAL A 207 9.34 -18.91 1.34
CA VAL A 207 9.16 -18.70 -0.10
C VAL A 207 10.11 -17.63 -0.64
N LEU A 208 10.36 -16.60 0.17
CA LEU A 208 11.16 -15.42 -0.16
C LEU A 208 12.38 -15.29 0.78
N PRO A 209 13.31 -16.27 0.81
CA PRO A 209 14.43 -16.29 1.76
C PRO A 209 15.48 -15.19 1.52
N TRP A 210 15.36 -14.39 0.46
CA TRP A 210 16.28 -13.27 0.16
C TRP A 210 15.80 -11.92 0.69
N LEU A 211 14.62 -11.87 1.32
CA LEU A 211 14.17 -10.69 2.06
C LEU A 211 15.14 -10.40 3.21
N HIS A 212 15.35 -9.12 3.51
CA HIS A 212 16.00 -8.69 4.75
C HIS A 212 14.95 -8.47 5.84
N THR A 213 13.78 -7.93 5.48
CA THR A 213 12.73 -7.61 6.46
C THR A 213 11.34 -7.96 5.96
N ILE A 214 10.52 -8.55 6.83
CA ILE A 214 9.08 -8.70 6.67
C ILE A 214 8.42 -7.87 7.77
N SER A 215 7.47 -7.00 7.43
CA SER A 215 6.72 -6.24 8.44
C SER A 215 5.22 -6.34 8.25
N PHE A 216 4.49 -6.40 9.35
CA PHE A 216 3.04 -6.35 9.38
C PHE A 216 2.55 -5.12 10.13
N LEU A 217 1.53 -4.43 9.62
CA LEU A 217 0.92 -3.31 10.33
C LEU A 217 0.07 -3.85 11.50
N THR A 218 0.40 -3.47 12.74
CA THR A 218 -0.19 -4.07 13.97
C THR A 218 -0.89 -3.10 14.90
N ALA A 219 -0.58 -1.80 14.82
CA ALA A 219 -1.31 -0.77 15.53
C ALA A 219 -1.93 0.21 14.52
N GLN A 220 -3.26 0.29 14.54
CA GLN A 220 -4.06 1.16 13.67
C GLN A 220 -4.87 2.19 14.46
N ILE A 221 -4.76 2.20 15.79
CA ILE A 221 -5.56 3.07 16.66
C ILE A 221 -4.66 4.14 17.26
N THR A 222 -5.10 5.39 17.14
CA THR A 222 -4.52 6.64 17.68
C THR A 222 -3.14 7.01 17.12
N LEU A 223 -3.13 7.78 16.01
CA LEU A 223 -2.03 8.64 15.51
C LEU A 223 -0.65 8.00 15.24
N LEU A 224 -0.46 6.71 15.52
CA LEU A 224 0.80 5.98 15.38
C LEU A 224 0.54 4.69 14.60
N ALA A 225 1.11 4.61 13.40
CA ALA A 225 1.17 3.35 12.65
C ALA A 225 2.34 2.54 13.21
N GLY A 226 2.03 1.44 13.91
CA GLY A 226 3.02 0.51 14.43
C GLY A 226 3.21 -0.65 13.48
N TRP A 227 4.45 -0.94 13.11
CA TRP A 227 4.80 -2.10 12.30
C TRP A 227 5.55 -3.11 13.15
N SER A 228 5.04 -4.33 13.23
CA SER A 228 5.80 -5.47 13.75
C SER A 228 6.74 -5.95 12.65
N THR A 229 8.03 -6.03 12.94
CA THR A 229 9.06 -6.35 11.94
C THR A 229 9.82 -7.59 12.34
N TRP A 230 10.10 -8.44 11.36
CA TRP A 230 10.98 -9.58 11.47
C TRP A 230 12.13 -9.39 10.49
N GLU A 231 13.34 -9.57 10.98
CA GLU A 231 14.57 -9.56 10.20
C GLU A 231 14.99 -10.98 9.88
N LEU A 232 15.34 -11.21 8.62
CA LEU A 232 15.93 -12.46 8.18
C LEU A 232 17.45 -12.30 8.19
N ASP A 233 18.16 -13.34 8.61
CA ASP A 233 19.61 -13.38 8.44
C ASP A 233 20.01 -13.40 6.95
N ASP A 234 21.29 -13.16 6.65
CA ASP A 234 21.83 -13.15 5.28
C ASP A 234 21.62 -14.47 4.51
N ARG A 235 21.27 -15.55 5.21
CA ARG A 235 21.00 -16.88 4.63
C ARG A 235 19.51 -17.16 4.46
N GLY A 236 18.62 -16.28 4.93
CA GLY A 236 17.18 -16.49 4.97
C GLY A 236 16.76 -17.64 5.90
N THR A 237 17.62 -18.06 6.83
CA THR A 237 17.42 -19.28 7.63
C THR A 237 16.81 -19.03 9.00
N THR A 238 17.09 -17.88 9.60
CA THR A 238 16.55 -17.47 10.89
C THR A 238 15.73 -16.21 10.74
N LEU A 239 14.65 -16.14 11.52
CA LEU A 239 13.72 -15.03 11.56
C LEU A 239 13.75 -14.45 12.98
N ASN A 240 14.20 -13.22 13.11
CA ASN A 240 14.33 -12.55 14.40
C ASN A 240 13.32 -11.40 14.47
N PHE A 241 12.43 -11.44 15.45
CA PHE A 241 11.52 -10.33 15.69
C PHE A 241 12.30 -9.11 16.20
N THR A 242 12.10 -7.95 15.56
CA THR A 242 12.65 -6.66 15.99
C THR A 242 11.51 -5.72 16.41
N VAL A 243 11.76 -5.02 17.51
CA VAL A 243 10.74 -4.21 18.20
C VAL A 243 10.12 -3.18 17.25
N THR A 244 8.80 -3.02 17.40
CA THR A 244 7.93 -2.14 16.62
C THR A 244 8.49 -0.72 16.48
N ALA A 245 8.86 -0.33 15.26
CA ALA A 245 9.14 1.07 14.97
C ALA A 245 7.81 1.85 14.99
N LEU A 246 7.63 2.72 15.99
CA LEU A 246 6.55 3.70 16.02
C LEU A 246 6.85 4.77 14.97
N TYR A 247 6.14 4.75 13.84
CA TYR A 247 6.19 5.87 12.91
C TYR A 247 5.19 6.94 13.33
N LEU A 248 5.71 8.10 13.76
CA LEU A 248 4.97 9.36 13.70
C LEU A 248 4.73 9.68 12.23
N CYS A 249 3.48 9.90 11.83
CA CYS A 249 3.15 10.40 10.50
C CYS A 249 3.82 11.76 10.25
N ASN A 250 5.04 11.76 9.70
CA ASN A 250 5.63 12.97 9.15
C ASN A 250 5.08 13.22 7.75
N PHE A 251 4.71 14.48 7.51
CA PHE A 251 4.22 15.10 6.27
C PHE A 251 2.71 15.13 6.04
N VAL A 252 2.07 16.17 6.61
CA VAL A 252 1.17 17.07 5.87
C VAL A 252 1.47 18.51 6.32
N ILE A 253 2.28 19.26 5.57
CA ILE A 253 2.13 20.73 5.55
C ILE A 253 1.03 20.99 4.55
N ALA A 254 -0.19 21.18 5.04
CA ALA A 254 -1.28 21.68 4.23
C ALA A 254 -0.95 23.14 3.88
N ALA A 255 -0.60 23.41 2.63
CA ALA A 255 -0.58 24.78 2.13
C ALA A 255 -2.03 25.28 2.08
N HIS A 256 -2.47 25.98 3.12
CA HIS A 256 -3.67 26.80 3.10
C HIS A 256 -3.42 27.97 2.13
N LEU A 257 -3.88 27.85 0.88
CA LEU A 257 -4.13 29.01 0.06
C LEU A 257 -5.35 29.73 0.64
N LYS A 258 -5.10 30.73 1.49
CA LYS A 258 -6.09 31.74 1.83
C LYS A 258 -6.39 32.53 0.56
N THR A 259 -7.55 32.31 -0.04
CA THR A 259 -8.15 33.29 -0.94
C THR A 259 -8.68 34.43 -0.08
N THR A 260 -8.02 35.57 -0.10
CA THR A 260 -8.59 36.84 0.38
C THR A 260 -9.71 37.25 -0.58
N PRO A 261 -10.92 37.56 -0.10
CA PRO A 261 -11.89 38.25 -0.93
C PRO A 261 -11.50 39.73 -1.06
N ASN A 262 -11.56 40.23 -2.28
CA ASN A 262 -11.65 41.65 -2.59
C ASN A 262 -13.02 42.19 -2.16
#